data_AF-B3JJT2-F1
#
_entry.id   AF-B3JJT2-F1
#
_cell.length_a   1.000
_cell.length_b   1.000
_cell.length_c   1.000
_cell.angle_alpha   90.00
_cell.angle_beta   90.00
_cell.angle_gamma   90.00
#
_symmetry.space_group_name_H-M   'P 1'
#
loop_
_entity.id
_entity.type
_entity.pdbx_description
1 polymer ?
#
loop_
_entity_poly.entity_id
_entity_poly.type
_entity_poly.pdbx_seq_one_letter_code
_entity_poly.pdbx_strand_id
1 'polypeptide(L)'
;QLYFSTDDSMDGREVLDYYRTRFQLEFCFRDGKQHAGITNCQSTDFRKLDFHFNASLAAVNLAKAACKRLGIAYSISSCKSFIHNAYMLERFICVFGINPDMQVIDKLFKELILFTARAA
;
A
#
# COMPACT_ATOMS: atom_id res chain seq x y z
N GLN A 1 29.51 -14.11 6.14
CA GLN A 1 28.76 -13.24 7.07
C GLN A 1 28.24 -14.14 8.18
N LEU A 2 28.37 -13.72 9.45
CA LEU A 2 27.97 -14.54 10.59
C LEU A 2 26.56 -14.13 11.02
N TYR A 3 25.68 -15.11 11.23
CA TYR A 3 24.30 -14.91 11.64
C TYR A 3 24.10 -15.49 13.03
N PHE A 4 23.26 -14.83 13.84
CA PHE A 4 23.01 -15.20 15.22
C PHE A 4 21.51 -15.31 15.46
N SER A 5 21.10 -16.23 16.32
CA SER A 5 19.73 -16.36 16.80
C SER A 5 19.76 -16.48 18.32
N THR A 6 18.75 -15.92 18.98
CA THR A 6 18.49 -16.16 20.41
C THR A 6 17.66 -17.42 20.64
N ASP A 7 17.04 -17.94 19.58
CA ASP A 7 16.31 -19.20 19.58
C ASP A 7 17.28 -20.34 19.26
N ASP A 8 17.49 -21.21 20.25
CA ASP A 8 18.38 -22.37 20.20
C ASP A 8 17.75 -23.57 19.48
N SER A 9 16.44 -23.54 19.25
CA SER A 9 15.68 -24.59 18.56
C SER A 9 15.51 -24.33 17.06
N MET A 10 15.79 -23.11 16.60
CA MET A 10 15.58 -22.67 15.21
C MET A 10 16.59 -23.30 14.24
N ASP A 11 16.12 -23.76 13.08
CA ASP A 11 17.00 -24.31 12.05
C ASP A 11 17.90 -23.21 11.45
N GLY A 12 19.13 -23.57 11.12
CA GLY A 12 20.09 -22.64 10.53
C GLY A 12 19.62 -22.03 9.21
N ARG A 13 18.77 -22.73 8.44
CA ARG A 13 18.17 -22.18 7.21
C ARG A 13 17.12 -21.13 7.53
N GLU A 14 16.29 -21.34 8.54
CA GLU A 14 15.29 -20.35 8.97
C GLU A 14 15.96 -19.07 9.45
N VAL A 15 17.05 -19.18 10.23
CA VAL A 15 17.86 -18.03 10.64
C VAL A 15 18.34 -17.27 9.40
N LEU A 16 18.92 -17.97 8.42
CA LEU A 16 19.40 -17.34 7.19
C LEU A 16 18.27 -16.66 6.41
N ASP A 17 17.10 -17.30 6.31
CA ASP A 17 15.95 -16.76 5.59
C ASP A 17 15.40 -15.51 6.26
N TYR A 18 15.29 -15.46 7.59
CA TYR A 18 14.89 -14.24 8.30
C TYR A 18 15.83 -13.07 8.05
N TYR A 19 17.14 -13.30 8.10
CA TYR A 19 18.11 -12.25 7.79
C TYR A 19 18.01 -11.79 6.35
N ARG A 20 17.76 -12.69 5.40
CA ARG A 20 17.54 -12.35 3.98
C ARG A 20 16.26 -11.56 3.77
N THR A 21 15.17 -11.90 4.47
CA THR A 21 13.90 -11.19 4.35
C THR A 21 13.87 -9.87 5.11
N ARG A 22 14.82 -9.61 6.02
CA ARG A 22 14.89 -8.36 6.81
C ARG A 22 14.88 -7.10 5.95
N PHE A 23 15.45 -7.16 4.75
CA PHE A 23 15.44 -6.04 3.80
C PHE A 23 14.03 -5.59 3.41
N GLN A 24 13.02 -6.46 3.54
CA GLN A 24 11.63 -6.09 3.28
C GLN A 24 11.13 -4.92 4.16
N LEU A 25 11.71 -4.72 5.35
CA LEU A 25 11.42 -3.57 6.21
C LEU A 25 11.74 -2.24 5.53
N GLU A 26 12.79 -2.20 4.70
CA GLU A 26 13.20 -0.99 3.97
C GLU A 26 12.13 -0.52 2.98
N PHE A 27 11.30 -1.43 2.45
CA PHE A 27 10.19 -1.05 1.58
C PHE A 27 9.13 -0.24 2.33
N CYS A 28 8.84 -0.58 3.60
CA CYS A 28 7.91 0.21 4.42
C CYS A 28 8.45 1.64 4.64
N PHE A 29 9.73 1.78 4.96
CA PHE A 29 10.33 3.10 5.17
C PHE A 29 10.46 3.90 3.86
N ARG A 30 10.77 3.24 2.74
CA ARG A 30 10.78 3.86 1.41
C ARG A 30 9.40 4.42 1.07
N ASP A 31 8.36 3.60 1.18
CA ASP A 31 6.98 4.00 0.88
C ASP A 31 6.53 5.12 1.84
N GLY A 32 6.89 5.01 3.13
CA GLY A 32 6.64 6.03 4.14
C GLY A 32 7.25 7.38 3.77
N LYS A 33 8.51 7.40 3.34
CA LYS A 33 9.22 8.62 2.91
C LYS A 33 8.66 9.20 1.62
N GLN A 34 8.47 8.35 0.60
CA GLN A 34 8.11 8.81 -0.75
C GLN A 34 6.63 9.16 -0.89
N HIS A 35 5.75 8.57 -0.07
CA HIS A 35 4.32 8.61 -0.33
C HIS A 35 3.44 8.92 0.88
N ALA A 36 3.89 8.62 2.10
CA ALA A 36 3.12 8.90 3.31
C ALA A 36 3.75 10.01 4.19
N GLY A 37 4.77 10.69 3.68
CA GLY A 37 5.36 11.87 4.29
C GLY A 37 6.05 11.63 5.64
N ILE A 38 6.57 10.43 5.93
CA ILE A 38 7.10 10.08 7.27
C ILE A 38 8.15 11.07 7.79
N THR A 39 8.88 11.75 6.90
CA THR A 39 9.93 12.74 7.22
C THR A 39 9.47 14.20 7.09
N ASN A 40 8.17 14.45 6.88
CA ASN A 40 7.67 15.79 6.59
C ASN A 40 7.30 16.59 7.84
N CYS A 41 7.06 15.95 8.97
CA CYS A 41 6.75 16.64 10.21
C CYS A 41 7.98 17.38 10.74
N GLN A 42 7.80 18.68 11.03
CA GLN A 42 8.83 19.55 11.60
C GLN A 42 8.49 19.98 13.03
N SER A 43 7.62 19.24 13.72
CA SER A 43 7.25 19.56 15.09
C SER A 43 8.39 19.26 16.07
N THR A 44 8.54 20.08 17.10
CA THR A 44 9.44 19.83 18.23
C THR A 44 8.76 19.09 19.38
N ASP A 45 7.44 18.92 19.32
CA ASP A 45 6.66 18.19 20.32
C ASP A 45 6.73 16.69 20.04
N PHE A 46 7.21 15.92 21.03
CA PHE A 46 7.39 14.48 20.92
C PHE A 46 6.08 13.74 20.60
N ARG A 47 4.95 14.15 21.19
CA ARG A 47 3.64 13.51 20.95
C ARG A 47 3.16 13.75 19.53
N LYS A 48 3.43 14.93 18.97
CA LYS A 48 3.07 15.26 17.58
C LYS A 48 3.92 14.47 16.59
N LEU A 49 5.20 14.29 16.88
CA LEU A 49 6.09 13.45 16.08
C LEU A 49 5.65 11.99 16.12
N ASP A 50 5.41 11.44 17.31
CA ASP A 50 4.95 10.06 17.48
C ASP A 50 3.64 9.79 16.72
N PHE A 51 2.65 10.66 16.89
CA PHE A 51 1.39 10.56 16.15
C PHE A 51 1.62 10.58 14.63
N HIS A 52 2.47 11.50 14.13
CA HIS A 52 2.74 11.63 12.72
C HIS A 52 3.44 10.40 12.12
N PHE A 53 4.46 9.86 12.79
CA PHE A 53 5.14 8.64 12.33
C PHE A 53 4.18 7.45 12.29
N ASN A 54 3.37 7.28 13.34
CA ASN A 54 2.37 6.21 13.41
C ASN A 54 1.30 6.37 12.31
N ALA A 55 0.79 7.58 12.08
CA ALA A 55 -0.16 7.85 11.01
C ALA A 55 0.42 7.55 9.62
N SER A 56 1.68 7.94 9.37
CA SER A 56 2.39 7.68 8.11
C SER A 56 2.55 6.17 7.85
N LEU A 57 3.01 5.42 8.84
CA LEU A 57 3.16 3.96 8.73
C LEU A 57 1.81 3.24 8.63
N ALA A 58 0.79 3.72 9.36
CA ALA A 58 -0.57 3.21 9.26
C ALA A 58 -1.16 3.40 7.85
N ALA A 59 -0.89 4.53 7.20
CA ALA A 59 -1.33 4.77 5.82
C ALA A 59 -0.71 3.76 4.83
N VAL A 60 0.59 3.45 4.98
CA VAL A 60 1.25 2.41 4.18
C VAL A 60 0.62 1.03 4.42
N ASN A 61 0.36 0.68 5.68
CA ASN A 61 -0.27 -0.60 6.02
C ASN A 61 -1.71 -0.69 5.49
N LEU A 62 -2.47 0.41 5.53
CA LEU A 62 -3.82 0.46 4.96
C LEU A 62 -3.80 0.26 3.45
N ALA A 63 -2.85 0.88 2.74
CA ALA A 63 -2.66 0.67 1.30
C ALA A 63 -2.34 -0.81 1.01
N LYS A 64 -1.43 -1.44 1.77
CA LYS A 64 -1.14 -2.88 1.65
C LYS A 64 -2.38 -3.74 1.85
N ALA A 65 -3.15 -3.47 2.91
CA ALA A 65 -4.37 -4.21 3.23
C ALA A 65 -5.45 -4.04 2.15
N ALA A 66 -5.62 -2.83 1.62
CA ALA A 66 -6.55 -2.54 0.53
C ALA A 66 -6.16 -3.29 -0.75
N CYS A 67 -4.89 -3.17 -1.16
CA CYS A 67 -4.37 -3.87 -2.32
C CYS A 67 -4.54 -5.41 -2.17
N LYS A 68 -4.27 -5.98 -0.98
CA LYS A 68 -4.52 -7.41 -0.68
C LYS A 68 -5.99 -7.79 -0.76
N ARG A 69 -6.90 -6.99 -0.19
CA ARG A 69 -8.35 -7.21 -0.23
C ARG A 69 -8.91 -7.16 -1.64
N LEU A 70 -8.33 -6.31 -2.49
CA LEU A 70 -8.72 -6.14 -3.89
C LEU A 70 -8.06 -7.17 -4.83
N GLY A 71 -7.14 -7.99 -4.33
CA GLY A 71 -6.42 -8.98 -5.14
C GLY A 71 -5.46 -8.36 -6.16
N ILE A 72 -4.98 -7.13 -5.92
CA ILE A 72 -4.04 -6.43 -6.80
C ILE A 72 -2.62 -6.53 -6.25
N ALA A 73 -1.64 -6.57 -7.16
CA ALA A 73 -0.23 -6.49 -6.79
C ALA A 73 0.02 -5.19 -6.00
N TYR A 74 0.68 -5.32 -4.85
CA TYR A 74 0.93 -4.16 -4.01
C TYR A 74 2.04 -3.29 -4.60
N SER A 75 1.68 -2.06 -4.93
CA SER A 75 2.58 -0.92 -4.95
C SER A 75 1.76 0.33 -4.59
N ILE A 76 2.41 1.36 -4.05
CA ILE A 76 1.70 2.61 -3.75
C ILE A 76 1.17 3.26 -5.05
N SER A 77 1.88 3.13 -6.17
CA SER A 77 1.40 3.59 -7.48
C SER A 77 0.14 2.83 -7.92
N SER A 78 0.11 1.49 -7.82
CA SER A 78 -1.06 0.68 -8.16
C SER A 78 -2.27 1.06 -7.30
N CYS A 79 -2.08 1.20 -5.98
CA CYS A 79 -3.17 1.61 -5.08
C CYS A 79 -3.64 3.05 -5.40
N LYS A 80 -2.75 3.99 -5.75
CA LYS A 80 -3.12 5.35 -6.20
C LYS A 80 -3.90 5.33 -7.51
N SER A 81 -3.44 4.58 -8.49
CA SER A 81 -4.10 4.45 -9.80
C SER A 81 -5.49 3.83 -9.65
N PHE A 82 -5.65 2.81 -8.81
CA PHE A 82 -6.94 2.22 -8.50
C PHE A 82 -7.92 3.27 -7.95
N ILE A 83 -7.52 3.99 -6.90
CA ILE A 83 -8.37 5.01 -6.27
C ILE A 83 -8.70 6.14 -7.26
N HIS A 84 -7.71 6.57 -8.04
CA HIS A 84 -7.87 7.62 -9.04
C HIS A 84 -8.86 7.22 -10.14
N ASN A 85 -8.72 6.02 -10.69
CA ASN A 85 -9.63 5.51 -11.73
C ASN A 85 -11.06 5.37 -11.21
N ALA A 86 -11.22 4.84 -9.98
CA ALA A 86 -12.52 4.73 -9.33
C ALA A 86 -13.18 6.10 -9.18
N TYR A 87 -12.44 7.10 -8.70
CA TYR A 87 -12.90 8.47 -8.58
C TYR A 87 -13.27 9.09 -9.93
N MET A 88 -12.44 8.91 -10.97
CA MET A 88 -12.72 9.47 -12.29
C MET A 88 -13.96 8.85 -12.92
N LEU A 89 -14.17 7.54 -12.76
CA LEU A 89 -15.36 6.86 -13.25
C LEU A 89 -16.62 7.33 -12.52
N GLU A 90 -16.56 7.46 -11.19
CA GLU A 90 -17.65 8.03 -10.40
C GLU A 90 -17.99 9.45 -10.85
N ARG A 91 -16.98 10.30 -11.05
CA ARG A 91 -17.15 11.67 -11.56
C ARG A 91 -17.78 11.68 -12.95
N PHE A 92 -17.36 10.79 -13.85
CA PHE A 92 -17.93 10.67 -15.18
C PHE A 92 -19.43 10.33 -15.12
N ILE A 93 -19.80 9.30 -14.36
CA ILE A 93 -21.20 8.88 -14.19
C ILE A 93 -22.05 10.03 -13.63
N CYS A 94 -21.58 10.67 -12.57
CA CYS A 94 -22.29 11.77 -11.89
C CYS A 94 -22.46 13.01 -12.78
N VAL A 95 -21.42 13.42 -13.50
CA VAL A 95 -21.46 14.64 -14.33
C VAL A 95 -22.38 14.45 -15.55
N PHE A 96 -22.35 13.28 -16.17
CA PHE A 96 -23.17 13.00 -17.35
C PHE A 96 -24.58 12.47 -17.01
N GLY A 97 -24.93 12.35 -15.73
CA GLY A 97 -26.25 11.88 -15.29
C GLY A 97 -26.58 10.47 -15.76
N ILE A 98 -25.54 9.65 -15.98
CA ILE A 98 -25.71 8.27 -16.45
C ILE A 98 -26.29 7.47 -15.28
N ASN A 99 -27.34 6.70 -15.54
CA ASN A 99 -27.86 5.70 -14.60
C ASN A 99 -27.54 4.30 -15.15
N PRO A 100 -26.35 3.76 -14.86
CA PRO A 100 -25.90 2.58 -15.56
C PRO A 100 -26.54 1.32 -14.96
N ASP A 101 -26.76 0.31 -15.79
CA ASP A 101 -27.24 -1.00 -15.34
C ASP A 101 -26.19 -1.64 -14.42
N MET A 102 -26.61 -2.01 -13.21
CA MET A 102 -25.74 -2.54 -12.15
C MET A 102 -24.89 -3.74 -12.58
N GLN A 103 -25.39 -4.58 -13.50
CA GLN A 103 -24.63 -5.73 -14.02
C GLN A 103 -23.55 -5.33 -15.02
N VAL A 104 -23.83 -4.32 -15.84
CA VAL A 104 -22.87 -3.76 -16.81
C VAL A 104 -21.80 -2.95 -16.08
N ILE A 105 -22.19 -2.24 -15.01
CA ILE A 105 -21.26 -1.53 -14.12
C ILE A 105 -20.28 -2.52 -13.51
N ASP A 106 -20.71 -3.58 -12.82
CA ASP A 106 -19.77 -4.41 -12.05
C ASP A 106 -18.66 -5.01 -12.94
N LYS A 107 -18.98 -5.34 -14.20
CA LYS A 107 -18.00 -5.81 -15.18
C LYS A 107 -17.07 -4.67 -15.67
N LEU A 108 -17.63 -3.57 -16.16
CA LEU A 108 -16.84 -2.44 -16.68
C LEU A 108 -16.04 -1.74 -15.58
N PHE A 109 -16.57 -1.66 -14.37
CA PHE A 109 -15.96 -1.06 -13.19
C PHE A 109 -14.70 -1.84 -12.80
N LYS A 110 -14.77 -3.18 -12.78
CA LYS A 110 -13.59 -4.03 -12.55
C LYS A 110 -12.55 -3.86 -13.65
N GLU A 111 -12.96 -3.80 -14.91
CA GLU A 111 -12.03 -3.64 -16.05
C GLU A 111 -11.38 -2.26 -16.10
N LEU A 112 -12.15 -1.17 -15.92
CA LEU A 112 -11.69 0.21 -16.02
C LEU A 112 -10.84 0.64 -14.82
N ILE A 113 -11.18 0.18 -13.61
CA ILE A 113 -10.40 0.54 -12.43
C ILE A 113 -9.05 -0.18 -12.42
N LEU A 114 -9.01 -1.43 -12.89
CA LEU A 114 -7.79 -2.23 -13.00
C LEU A 114 -6.99 -1.96 -14.28
N PHE A 115 -7.51 -1.14 -15.21
CA PHE A 115 -6.92 -0.90 -16.52
C PHE A 115 -5.46 -0.44 -16.45
N THR A 116 -5.11 0.42 -15.49
CA THR A 116 -3.75 0.91 -15.29
C THR A 116 -2.92 0.06 -14.33
N ALA A 117 -3.54 -0.80 -13.52
CA ALA A 117 -2.82 -1.65 -12.57
C ALA A 117 -2.07 -2.82 -13.24
N ARG A 118 -2.36 -3.11 -14.51
CA ARG A 118 -1.70 -4.16 -15.32
C ARG A 118 -0.47 -3.69 -16.09
N ALA A 119 -0.18 -2.39 -16.13
CA ALA A 119 0.98 -1.85 -16.83
C ALA A 119 2.12 -1.57 -15.84
N ALA A 120 2.83 -2.63 -15.44
CA ALA A 120 4.11 -2.57 -14.74
C ALA A 120 4.93 -3.81 -15.09
#